data_AF-A0A9W6VI17-F1
#
_entry.id   AF-A0A9W6VI17-F1
#
_cell.length_a   1.000
_cell.length_b   1.000
_cell.length_c   1.000
_cell.angle_alpha   90.00
_cell.angle_beta   90.00
_cell.angle_gamma   90.00
#
_symmetry.space_group_name_H-M   'P 1'
#
loop_
_entity.id
_entity.type
_entity.pdbx_description
1 polymer ?
#
loop_
_entity_poly.entity_id
_entity_poly.type
_entity_poly.pdbx_seq_one_letter_code
_entity_poly.pdbx_strand_id
1 'polypeptide(L)'
;MSQSARDRIWVARPWPTHDPCLPGPAAYLPKSEAFGADAPVVTSGGNTDFAARFSHAMSGRLAEETYASADARLSEVDARVAARYPGEPAGRQPVHTVYVPAHRFSADLVTRWGEQAGRVFADHGERLGLPGEIAERVRRKLGVEPIEDLRIDFEDGYGAPGDEAEDAAALACAKALSGSSAPLPPFTGIRFKSFERLTRRRGIRTLDVFLDGLGGELPPGFVVTLPKVTAVEQVAVAAEVLARLEDAYALPVGALRFEVQIETSQSIVGTDGALAAARIIRAAGGRCAGLHFGTYDYTAGLGIAAAYQSMEHPAADFAKAVMQVAAAGTGVRLSDGSTNRLPVGDDLQAAWREHLRLVRRSLERGFYQGWDLHPHQLPTRFAATYAFFRDGVDSAAKRIRDYAEQTESGVLDEPATAQALAVFLLRGLDCGALDEDELPLDRPRLHAYARRQTV
;
A
#
# COMPACT_ATOMS: atom_id res chain seq x y z
N MET A 1 61.78 -4.65 -2.56
CA MET A 1 61.78 -3.41 -1.76
C MET A 1 60.73 -3.55 -0.66
N SER A 2 61.16 -3.36 0.59
CA SER A 2 60.48 -3.34 1.92
C SER A 2 58.95 -3.32 1.93
N GLN A 3 58.21 -4.22 2.60
CA GLN A 3 58.06 -4.46 4.04
C GLN A 3 57.87 -3.21 4.94
N SER A 4 56.73 -3.22 5.63
CA SER A 4 56.32 -2.43 6.82
C SER A 4 55.59 -1.10 6.62
N ALA A 5 54.29 -1.10 6.97
CA ALA A 5 53.58 -0.12 7.78
C ALA A 5 52.10 -0.54 7.85
N ARG A 6 51.75 -1.45 8.77
CA ARG A 6 51.10 -1.16 10.06
C ARG A 6 49.58 -0.93 9.96
N ASP A 7 48.88 -2.03 10.15
CA ASP A 7 47.76 -2.21 11.08
C ASP A 7 47.18 -0.95 11.72
N ARG A 8 45.94 -0.63 11.36
CA ARG A 8 44.99 0.06 12.25
C ARG A 8 43.63 -0.62 12.18
N ILE A 9 43.55 -1.71 12.94
CA ILE A 9 42.31 -2.35 13.35
C ILE A 9 41.57 -1.36 14.27
N TRP A 10 40.36 -0.95 13.86
CA TRP A 10 39.42 -0.29 14.77
C TRP A 10 38.84 -1.34 15.70
N VAL A 11 39.43 -1.47 16.89
CA VAL A 11 38.87 -2.25 17.99
C VAL A 11 37.74 -1.43 18.62
N ALA A 12 36.50 -1.83 18.36
CA ALA A 12 35.34 -1.32 19.08
C ALA A 12 35.46 -1.71 20.56
N ARG A 13 35.50 -0.73 21.46
CA ARG A 13 35.45 -0.97 22.91
C ARG A 13 34.03 -1.42 23.28
N PRO A 14 33.87 -2.45 24.14
CA PRO A 14 32.57 -2.88 24.64
C PRO A 14 31.99 -1.85 25.62
N TRP A 15 30.66 -1.73 25.59
CA TRP A 15 29.85 -0.94 26.52
C TRP A 15 29.91 -1.53 27.94
N PRO A 16 29.99 -0.71 29.01
CA PRO A 16 29.96 -1.22 30.38
C PRO A 16 28.54 -1.66 30.79
N THR A 17 28.47 -2.83 31.41
CA THR A 17 27.30 -3.45 32.05
C THR A 17 27.27 -3.21 33.57
N HIS A 18 26.05 -3.20 34.12
CA HIS A 18 25.60 -3.13 35.54
C HIS A 18 25.59 -1.72 36.19
N ASP A 19 24.53 -1.27 36.86
CA ASP A 19 23.68 -1.97 37.86
C ASP A 19 22.20 -1.47 37.90
N PRO A 20 21.25 -2.26 38.46
CA PRO A 20 19.81 -2.00 38.48
C PRO A 20 19.36 -1.40 39.82
N CYS A 21 18.45 -0.43 39.78
CA CYS A 21 17.55 -0.09 40.88
C CYS A 21 16.54 0.94 40.38
N LEU A 22 15.26 0.59 40.35
CA LEU A 22 14.11 1.46 40.72
C LEU A 22 12.81 0.64 40.49
N PRO A 23 11.93 0.49 41.50
CA PRO A 23 10.71 -0.31 41.39
C PRO A 23 9.58 0.46 40.70
N GLY A 24 8.76 -0.25 39.92
CA GLY A 24 7.64 0.28 39.15
C GLY A 24 6.43 0.71 40.00
N PRO A 25 5.48 1.48 39.41
CA PRO A 25 4.26 1.84 40.10
C PRO A 25 3.23 0.70 40.02
N ALA A 26 2.91 0.14 41.19
CA ALA A 26 1.82 -0.80 41.38
C ALA A 26 0.46 -0.07 41.22
N ALA A 27 -0.39 -0.63 40.37
CA ALA A 27 -1.79 -0.28 40.26
C ALA A 27 -2.53 -0.73 41.53
N TYR A 28 -3.15 0.21 42.24
CA TYR A 28 -4.09 -0.05 43.34
C TYR A 28 -5.51 0.22 42.85
N LEU A 29 -6.27 -0.85 42.61
CA LEU A 29 -7.74 -0.84 42.59
C LEU A 29 -8.20 -1.69 43.78
N PRO A 30 -8.96 -1.17 44.76
CA PRO A 30 -9.56 -2.02 45.76
C PRO A 30 -10.84 -2.67 45.22
N LYS A 31 -10.89 -3.99 45.40
CA LYS A 31 -12.05 -4.87 45.24
C LYS A 31 -13.21 -4.42 46.14
N SER A 32 -14.42 -4.41 45.60
CA SER A 32 -15.65 -4.36 46.40
C SER A 32 -15.96 -5.75 46.95
N GLU A 33 -15.72 -5.96 48.24
CA GLU A 33 -16.24 -7.13 48.96
C GLU A 33 -17.60 -6.79 49.60
N ALA A 34 -18.54 -7.70 49.37
CA ALA A 34 -19.88 -7.69 49.93
C ALA A 34 -19.84 -7.99 51.43
N PHE A 35 -20.54 -7.19 52.23
CA PHE A 35 -20.88 -7.55 53.61
C PHE A 35 -22.38 -7.74 53.76
N GLY A 36 -22.72 -8.90 54.31
CA GLY A 36 -24.07 -9.35 54.59
C GLY A 36 -24.72 -8.64 55.78
N ALA A 37 -26.00 -8.96 55.91
CA ALA A 37 -26.94 -8.45 56.88
C ALA A 37 -26.50 -8.67 58.33
N ASP A 38 -26.64 -7.62 59.15
CA ASP A 38 -27.33 -7.68 60.44
C ASP A 38 -27.65 -6.26 60.94
N ALA A 39 -28.92 -6.02 61.25
CA ALA A 39 -29.45 -4.76 61.73
C ALA A 39 -29.20 -4.57 63.24
N PRO A 40 -29.26 -3.32 63.74
CA PRO A 40 -30.27 -3.07 64.75
C PRO A 40 -31.11 -1.83 64.48
N VAL A 41 -32.38 -1.94 64.89
CA VAL A 41 -33.40 -0.89 64.88
C VAL A 41 -32.99 0.25 65.80
N VAL A 42 -32.85 1.46 65.24
CA VAL A 42 -32.86 2.73 65.98
C VAL A 42 -33.82 3.71 65.29
N THR A 43 -34.59 4.37 66.13
CA THR A 43 -35.80 5.16 65.92
C THR A 43 -35.58 6.51 65.21
N SER A 44 -36.58 6.89 64.41
CA SER A 44 -37.08 8.26 64.14
C SER A 44 -36.12 9.45 64.26
N GLY A 45 -35.84 10.11 63.14
CA GLY A 45 -35.28 11.46 63.09
C GLY A 45 -34.73 11.77 61.71
N GLY A 46 -35.32 12.75 61.03
CA GLY A 46 -35.08 13.04 59.62
C GLY A 46 -33.61 13.20 59.25
N ASN A 47 -33.25 12.68 58.08
CA ASN A 47 -32.02 13.05 57.42
C ASN A 47 -32.17 13.00 55.90
N THR A 48 -32.85 14.01 55.36
CA THR A 48 -32.79 14.38 53.93
C THR A 48 -31.37 14.78 53.48
N ASP A 49 -30.39 14.79 54.39
CA ASP A 49 -28.99 15.14 54.10
C ASP A 49 -28.11 13.93 53.67
N PHE A 50 -28.56 12.68 53.84
CA PHE A 50 -27.76 11.52 53.41
C PHE A 50 -27.85 11.25 51.91
N ALA A 51 -29.03 11.49 51.30
CA ALA A 51 -29.21 11.43 49.85
C ALA A 51 -28.54 12.61 49.12
N ALA A 52 -28.35 13.75 49.80
CA ALA A 52 -27.64 14.91 49.25
C ALA A 52 -26.11 14.70 49.21
N ARG A 53 -25.55 13.89 50.12
CA ARG A 53 -24.10 13.64 50.18
C ARG A 53 -23.58 12.59 49.20
N PHE A 54 -24.45 11.72 48.68
CA PHE A 54 -24.09 10.77 47.62
C PHE A 54 -24.39 11.28 46.20
N SER A 55 -25.03 12.45 46.06
CA SER A 55 -25.21 13.16 44.78
C SER A 55 -23.92 13.85 44.29
N HIS A 56 -22.89 13.94 45.14
CA HIS A 56 -21.57 14.44 44.73
C HIS A 56 -20.68 13.38 44.05
N ALA A 57 -21.24 12.21 43.74
CA ALA A 57 -20.56 11.19 42.96
C ALA A 57 -20.52 11.61 41.48
N MET A 58 -19.32 11.94 41.01
CA MET A 58 -18.91 12.05 39.60
C MET A 58 -19.18 13.37 38.86
N SER A 59 -19.17 14.51 39.55
CA SER A 59 -18.89 15.77 38.85
C SER A 59 -17.38 15.89 38.67
N GLY A 60 -16.90 15.88 37.42
CA GLY A 60 -15.49 16.14 37.13
C GLY A 60 -15.03 17.47 37.73
N ARG A 61 -13.73 17.63 38.02
CA ARG A 61 -13.20 18.86 38.63
C ARG A 61 -13.16 20.06 37.69
N LEU A 62 -13.39 19.85 36.39
CA LEU A 62 -13.41 20.89 35.37
C LEU A 62 -14.83 21.42 35.19
N ALA A 63 -14.93 22.73 34.95
CA ALA A 63 -16.19 23.38 34.65
C ALA A 63 -16.61 23.10 33.20
N GLU A 64 -17.92 23.06 32.92
CA GLU A 64 -18.49 22.72 31.61
C GLU A 64 -17.97 23.62 30.49
N GLU A 65 -17.71 24.88 30.80
CA GLU A 65 -17.15 25.86 29.86
C GLU A 65 -15.78 25.44 29.34
N THR A 66 -15.01 24.65 30.12
CA THR A 66 -13.73 24.10 29.69
C THR A 66 -13.91 23.07 28.59
N TYR A 67 -14.88 22.15 28.74
CA TYR A 67 -15.18 21.13 27.73
C TYR A 67 -15.73 21.78 26.46
N ALA A 68 -16.74 22.65 26.60
CA ALA A 68 -17.33 23.36 25.47
C ALA A 68 -16.31 24.23 24.70
N SER A 69 -15.38 24.88 25.40
CA SER A 69 -14.31 25.65 24.76
C SER A 69 -13.33 24.75 23.99
N ALA A 70 -12.99 23.58 24.53
CA ALA A 70 -12.14 22.61 23.84
C ALA A 70 -12.82 22.10 22.57
N ASP A 71 -14.09 21.69 22.67
CA ASP A 71 -14.89 21.18 21.54
C ASP A 71 -15.02 22.23 20.44
N ALA A 72 -15.33 23.48 20.79
CA ALA A 72 -15.45 24.58 19.82
C ALA A 72 -14.14 24.84 19.08
N ARG A 73 -12.99 24.74 19.77
CA ARG A 73 -11.66 24.97 19.17
C ARG A 73 -11.19 23.80 18.31
N LEU A 74 -11.63 22.58 18.61
CA LEU A 74 -11.19 21.37 17.92
C LEU A 74 -12.13 20.91 16.81
N SER A 75 -13.41 21.32 16.81
CA SER A 75 -14.39 20.90 15.80
C SER A 75 -13.92 21.11 14.35
N GLU A 76 -13.36 22.28 14.01
CA GLU A 76 -12.81 22.53 12.67
C GLU A 76 -11.53 21.73 12.38
N VAL A 77 -10.74 21.43 13.42
CA VAL A 77 -9.55 20.59 13.32
C VAL A 77 -9.95 19.15 13.03
N ASP A 78 -10.95 18.64 13.74
CA ASP A 78 -11.47 17.28 13.59
C ASP A 78 -12.08 17.07 12.20
N ALA A 79 -12.88 18.02 11.72
CA ALA A 79 -13.41 17.99 10.36
C ALA A 79 -12.30 17.97 9.30
N ARG A 80 -11.25 18.79 9.49
CA ARG A 80 -10.08 18.81 8.60
C ARG A 80 -9.29 17.50 8.65
N VAL A 81 -9.10 16.92 9.83
CA VAL A 81 -8.39 15.64 10.03
C VAL A 81 -9.20 14.51 9.39
N ALA A 82 -10.49 14.41 9.65
CA ALA A 82 -11.37 13.40 9.05
C ALA A 82 -11.38 13.47 7.52
N ALA A 83 -11.47 14.69 6.95
CA ALA A 83 -11.42 14.88 5.50
C ALA A 83 -10.06 14.49 4.89
N ARG A 84 -8.96 14.65 5.65
CA ARG A 84 -7.61 14.34 5.20
C ARG A 84 -7.25 12.86 5.35
N TYR A 85 -7.83 12.20 6.35
CA TYR A 85 -7.53 10.81 6.71
C TYR A 85 -8.79 9.94 6.71
N PRO A 86 -9.42 9.71 5.54
CA PRO A 86 -10.63 8.90 5.43
C PRO A 86 -10.44 7.40 5.72
N GLY A 87 -9.19 6.94 5.87
CA GLY A 87 -8.84 5.52 6.03
C GLY A 87 -8.51 4.82 4.71
N GLU A 88 -8.39 3.49 4.76
CA GLU A 88 -8.09 2.67 3.58
C GLU A 88 -9.28 2.66 2.58
N PRO A 89 -9.04 2.79 1.27
CA PRO A 89 -10.10 2.71 0.28
C PRO A 89 -10.74 1.33 0.27
N ALA A 90 -12.05 1.30 0.05
CA ALA A 90 -12.77 0.04 -0.16
C ALA A 90 -12.29 -0.70 -1.42
N GLY A 91 -12.44 -2.02 -1.41
CA GLY A 91 -12.20 -2.89 -2.56
C GLY A 91 -10.75 -3.33 -2.71
N ARG A 92 -10.54 -4.18 -3.72
CA ARG A 92 -9.28 -4.87 -3.98
C ARG A 92 -8.15 -3.90 -4.32
N GLN A 93 -6.95 -4.15 -3.78
CA GLN A 93 -5.68 -3.61 -4.26
C GLN A 93 -4.95 -4.72 -5.02
N PRO A 94 -4.38 -4.46 -6.21
CA PRO A 94 -3.63 -5.48 -6.91
C PRO A 94 -2.31 -5.80 -6.19
N VAL A 95 -1.83 -7.03 -6.30
CA VAL A 95 -0.56 -7.46 -5.67
C VAL A 95 0.67 -7.03 -6.47
N HIS A 96 0.46 -6.64 -7.72
CA HIS A 96 1.51 -6.17 -8.61
C HIS A 96 0.95 -5.22 -9.67
N THR A 97 1.82 -4.48 -10.34
CA THR A 97 1.54 -3.73 -11.57
C THR A 97 2.60 -4.09 -12.60
N VAL A 98 2.22 -4.33 -13.85
CA VAL A 98 3.17 -4.51 -14.95
C VAL A 98 3.15 -3.30 -15.87
N TYR A 99 4.33 -2.75 -16.15
CA TYR A 99 4.51 -1.68 -17.13
C TYR A 99 4.98 -2.30 -18.44
N VAL A 100 4.15 -2.23 -19.48
CA VAL A 100 4.42 -2.84 -20.77
C VAL A 100 4.58 -1.76 -21.82
N PRO A 101 5.75 -1.65 -22.48
CA PRO A 101 5.96 -0.68 -23.54
C PRO A 101 4.85 -0.70 -24.58
N ALA A 102 4.39 0.47 -25.04
CA ALA A 102 3.29 0.59 -25.99
C ALA A 102 3.46 -0.30 -27.24
N HIS A 103 4.67 -0.37 -27.80
CA HIS A 103 4.99 -1.23 -28.96
C HIS A 103 4.94 -2.74 -28.69
N ARG A 104 4.85 -3.17 -27.43
CA ARG A 104 4.72 -4.58 -27.02
C ARG A 104 3.33 -4.94 -26.51
N PHE A 105 2.47 -3.94 -26.36
CA PHE A 105 1.09 -4.15 -25.95
C PHE A 105 0.25 -4.68 -27.13
N SER A 106 -0.59 -5.67 -26.83
CA SER A 106 -1.56 -6.26 -27.74
C SER A 106 -2.71 -6.84 -26.92
N ALA A 107 -3.89 -7.03 -27.53
CA ALA A 107 -5.07 -7.51 -26.81
C ALA A 107 -4.90 -8.92 -26.18
N ASP A 108 -4.03 -9.75 -26.75
CA ASP A 108 -3.70 -11.10 -26.27
C ASP A 108 -2.55 -11.14 -25.25
N LEU A 109 -1.99 -9.98 -24.84
CA LEU A 109 -0.83 -9.88 -23.97
C LEU A 109 -0.99 -10.67 -22.66
N VAL A 110 -2.15 -10.54 -22.01
CA VAL A 110 -2.43 -11.18 -20.71
C VAL A 110 -2.39 -12.70 -20.85
N THR A 111 -3.05 -13.24 -21.87
CA THR A 111 -3.04 -14.66 -22.21
C THR A 111 -1.62 -15.14 -22.48
N ARG A 112 -0.86 -14.42 -23.33
CA ARG A 112 0.53 -14.79 -23.65
C ARG A 112 1.43 -14.79 -22.42
N TRP A 113 1.29 -13.81 -21.53
CA TRP A 113 2.07 -13.74 -20.29
C TRP A 113 1.72 -14.88 -19.34
N GLY A 114 0.42 -15.20 -19.20
CA GLY A 114 -0.05 -16.34 -18.43
C GLY A 114 0.49 -17.67 -18.94
N GLU A 115 0.47 -17.90 -20.26
CA GLU A 115 1.05 -19.11 -20.86
C GLU A 115 2.56 -19.22 -20.64
N GLN A 116 3.30 -18.12 -20.84
CA GLN A 116 4.76 -18.11 -20.61
C GLN A 116 5.10 -18.38 -19.15
N ALA A 117 4.42 -17.70 -18.22
CA ALA A 117 4.59 -17.89 -16.79
C ALA A 117 4.19 -19.31 -16.36
N GLY A 118 3.09 -19.84 -16.90
CA GLY A 118 2.60 -21.19 -16.64
C GLY A 118 3.57 -22.26 -17.11
N ARG A 119 4.14 -22.12 -18.31
CA ARG A 119 5.16 -23.05 -18.86
C ARG A 119 6.41 -23.06 -17.99
N VAL A 120 7.00 -21.88 -17.72
CA VAL A 120 8.22 -21.82 -16.90
C VAL A 120 7.98 -22.34 -15.48
N PHE A 121 6.79 -22.13 -14.91
CA PHE A 121 6.42 -22.67 -13.60
C PHE A 121 6.20 -24.19 -13.64
N ALA A 122 5.64 -24.74 -14.71
CA ALA A 122 5.54 -26.20 -14.88
C ALA A 122 6.92 -26.85 -14.99
N ASP A 123 7.85 -26.25 -15.74
CA ASP A 123 9.17 -26.83 -16.00
C ASP A 123 10.13 -26.70 -14.81
N HIS A 124 9.96 -25.67 -13.98
CA HIS A 124 10.95 -25.29 -12.97
C HIS A 124 10.37 -25.00 -11.58
N GLY A 125 9.05 -24.96 -11.41
CA GLY A 125 8.38 -24.52 -10.18
C GLY A 125 8.69 -25.37 -8.95
N GLU A 126 8.97 -26.66 -9.12
CA GLU A 126 9.38 -27.54 -8.01
C GLU A 126 10.64 -27.02 -7.28
N ARG A 127 11.53 -26.33 -8.00
CA ARG A 127 12.77 -25.78 -7.44
C ARG A 127 12.52 -24.62 -6.45
N LEU A 128 11.31 -24.06 -6.44
CA LEU A 128 10.91 -23.06 -5.45
C LEU A 128 10.58 -23.68 -4.09
N GLY A 129 10.41 -25.01 -4.00
CA GLY A 129 10.16 -25.70 -2.73
C GLY A 129 8.83 -25.31 -2.07
N LEU A 130 7.82 -24.95 -2.87
CA LEU A 130 6.52 -24.50 -2.36
C LEU A 130 5.69 -25.68 -1.83
N PRO A 131 4.93 -25.50 -0.74
CA PRO A 131 3.88 -26.43 -0.35
C PRO A 131 2.89 -26.68 -1.50
N GLY A 132 2.35 -27.90 -1.60
CA GLY A 132 1.46 -28.31 -2.69
C GLY A 132 0.26 -27.37 -2.89
N GLU A 133 -0.38 -26.97 -1.79
CA GLU A 133 -1.51 -26.03 -1.81
C GLU A 133 -1.14 -24.68 -2.45
N ILE A 134 0.02 -24.13 -2.07
CA ILE A 134 0.51 -22.86 -2.62
C ILE A 134 0.85 -23.03 -4.10
N ALA A 135 1.52 -24.12 -4.48
CA ALA A 135 1.86 -24.38 -5.87
C ALA A 135 0.61 -24.51 -6.77
N GLU A 136 -0.47 -25.13 -6.26
CA GLU A 136 -1.76 -25.21 -6.95
C GLU A 136 -2.43 -23.85 -7.11
N ARG A 137 -2.45 -23.02 -6.05
CA ARG A 137 -2.98 -21.64 -6.13
C ARG A 137 -2.19 -20.80 -7.14
N VAL A 138 -0.86 -20.88 -7.15
CA VAL A 138 -0.02 -20.20 -8.15
C VAL A 138 -0.37 -20.66 -9.56
N ARG A 139 -0.45 -21.98 -9.81
CA ARG A 139 -0.81 -22.53 -11.13
C ARG A 139 -2.17 -22.02 -11.60
N ARG A 140 -3.18 -22.03 -10.71
CA ARG A 140 -4.53 -21.51 -10.99
C ARG A 140 -4.49 -20.02 -11.34
N LYS A 141 -3.78 -19.23 -10.54
CA LYS A 141 -3.65 -17.78 -10.73
C LYS A 141 -3.02 -17.43 -12.08
N LEU A 142 -1.92 -18.11 -12.44
CA LEU A 142 -1.25 -17.92 -13.73
C LEU A 142 -2.16 -18.26 -14.94
N GLY A 143 -3.09 -19.21 -14.77
CA GLY A 143 -4.02 -19.59 -15.83
C GLY A 143 -5.25 -18.70 -15.96
N VAL A 144 -5.71 -18.09 -14.86
CA VAL A 144 -7.00 -17.35 -14.82
C VAL A 144 -6.81 -15.84 -14.76
N GLU A 145 -5.83 -15.36 -14.00
CA GLU A 145 -5.59 -13.92 -13.78
C GLU A 145 -4.08 -13.66 -13.55
N PRO A 146 -3.23 -13.87 -14.57
CA PRO A 146 -1.77 -13.74 -14.44
C PRO A 146 -1.30 -12.29 -14.24
N ILE A 147 -2.11 -11.31 -14.67
CA ILE A 147 -1.84 -9.88 -14.51
C ILE A 147 -3.06 -9.29 -13.83
N GLU A 148 -2.88 -8.73 -12.63
CA GLU A 148 -3.94 -8.03 -11.89
C GLU A 148 -4.05 -6.57 -12.33
N ASP A 149 -2.93 -5.95 -12.69
CA ASP A 149 -2.87 -4.53 -13.02
C ASP A 149 -1.86 -4.24 -14.14
N LEU A 150 -2.34 -3.63 -15.22
CA LEU A 150 -1.57 -3.36 -16.44
C LEU A 150 -1.47 -1.86 -16.71
N ARG A 151 -0.25 -1.36 -16.92
CA ARG A 151 0.03 -0.01 -17.41
C ARG A 151 0.66 -0.10 -18.79
N ILE A 152 -0.02 0.47 -19.78
CA ILE A 152 0.56 0.66 -21.12
C ILE A 152 1.55 1.82 -21.02
N ASP A 153 2.81 1.52 -21.25
CA ASP A 153 3.91 2.43 -20.97
C ASP A 153 4.34 3.19 -22.23
N PHE A 154 4.16 4.51 -22.20
CA PHE A 154 4.62 5.47 -23.20
C PHE A 154 5.85 6.24 -22.76
N GLU A 155 6.47 5.86 -21.63
CA GLU A 155 7.62 6.53 -21.08
C GLU A 155 8.92 5.76 -21.39
N ASP A 156 9.75 5.42 -20.40
CA ASP A 156 11.08 4.85 -20.60
C ASP A 156 11.04 3.52 -21.37
N GLY A 157 10.01 2.71 -21.13
CA GLY A 157 9.85 1.43 -21.81
C GLY A 157 9.58 1.57 -23.32
N TYR A 158 8.96 2.68 -23.75
CA TYR A 158 8.67 2.93 -25.17
C TYR A 158 9.74 3.76 -25.87
N GLY A 159 10.35 4.72 -25.16
CA GLY A 159 11.36 5.62 -25.71
C GLY A 159 10.78 6.85 -26.41
N ALA A 160 11.39 7.23 -27.54
CA ALA A 160 11.10 8.46 -28.27
C ALA A 160 10.94 8.19 -29.79
N PRO A 161 9.81 7.62 -30.22
CA PRO A 161 9.59 7.21 -31.62
C PRO A 161 9.25 8.39 -32.56
N GLY A 162 9.07 9.60 -32.03
CA GLY A 162 8.53 10.76 -32.75
C GLY A 162 7.04 10.97 -32.51
N ASP A 163 6.56 12.19 -32.74
CA ASP A 163 5.21 12.61 -32.33
C ASP A 163 4.11 11.85 -33.08
N GLU A 164 4.23 11.67 -34.39
CA GLU A 164 3.23 10.97 -35.19
C GLU A 164 3.15 9.48 -34.85
N ALA A 165 4.30 8.84 -34.62
CA ALA A 165 4.38 7.44 -34.23
C ALA A 165 3.84 7.21 -32.81
N GLU A 166 4.06 8.15 -31.89
CA GLU A 166 3.50 8.09 -30.56
C GLU A 166 1.98 8.31 -30.55
N ASP A 167 1.46 9.27 -31.33
CA ASP A 167 0.01 9.47 -31.51
C ASP A 167 -0.66 8.20 -32.07
N ALA A 168 -0.07 7.60 -33.12
CA ALA A 168 -0.59 6.38 -33.73
C ALA A 168 -0.60 5.20 -32.74
N ALA A 169 0.46 5.04 -31.95
CA ALA A 169 0.55 4.00 -30.94
C ALA A 169 -0.45 4.22 -29.78
N ALA A 170 -0.63 5.46 -29.33
CA ALA A 170 -1.62 5.80 -28.31
C ALA A 170 -3.03 5.40 -28.73
N LEU A 171 -3.42 5.79 -29.95
CA LEU A 171 -4.71 5.44 -30.53
C LEU A 171 -4.89 3.93 -30.70
N ALA A 172 -3.87 3.24 -31.22
CA ALA A 172 -3.92 1.79 -31.44
C ALA A 172 -4.02 1.01 -30.12
N CYS A 173 -3.24 1.40 -29.11
CA CYS A 173 -3.29 0.78 -27.78
C CYS A 173 -4.64 0.99 -27.11
N ALA A 174 -5.18 2.20 -27.15
CA ALA A 174 -6.49 2.50 -26.57
C ALA A 174 -7.61 1.68 -27.24
N LYS A 175 -7.62 1.59 -28.57
CA LYS A 175 -8.58 0.76 -29.32
C LYS A 175 -8.44 -0.73 -29.02
N ALA A 176 -7.21 -1.22 -28.87
CA ALA A 176 -6.97 -2.60 -28.49
C ALA A 176 -7.43 -2.88 -27.05
N LEU A 177 -7.33 -1.89 -26.16
CA LEU A 177 -7.84 -1.99 -24.79
C LEU A 177 -9.38 -1.99 -24.75
N SER A 178 -10.04 -1.03 -25.41
CA SER A 178 -11.51 -0.91 -25.39
C SER A 178 -12.23 -1.96 -26.24
N GLY A 179 -11.60 -2.43 -27.33
CA GLY A 179 -12.16 -3.41 -28.25
C GLY A 179 -11.78 -4.87 -27.97
N SER A 180 -11.09 -5.17 -26.86
CA SER A 180 -10.62 -6.53 -26.56
C SER A 180 -11.80 -7.47 -26.26
N SER A 181 -11.88 -8.58 -27.01
CA SER A 181 -12.72 -9.73 -26.62
C SER A 181 -12.01 -10.67 -25.63
N ALA A 182 -10.70 -10.52 -25.46
CA ALA A 182 -9.94 -11.25 -24.46
C ALA A 182 -10.13 -10.62 -23.07
N PRO A 183 -10.09 -11.42 -21.98
CA PRO A 183 -10.20 -10.90 -20.63
C PRO A 183 -9.15 -9.83 -20.34
N LEU A 184 -9.60 -8.64 -19.93
CA LEU A 184 -8.72 -7.60 -19.43
C LEU A 184 -8.41 -7.81 -17.94
N PRO A 185 -7.25 -7.35 -17.46
CA PRO A 185 -6.97 -7.30 -16.03
C PRO A 185 -8.02 -6.46 -15.29
N PRO A 186 -8.30 -6.74 -14.01
CA PRO A 186 -9.20 -5.93 -13.18
C PRO A 186 -8.82 -4.45 -13.09
N PHE A 187 -7.53 -4.14 -13.27
CA PHE A 187 -7.01 -2.79 -13.28
C PHE A 187 -6.18 -2.56 -14.54
N THR A 188 -6.44 -1.44 -15.23
CA THR A 188 -5.72 -1.08 -16.45
C THR A 188 -5.38 0.40 -16.42
N GLY A 189 -4.50 0.84 -17.31
CA GLY A 189 -4.07 2.23 -17.27
C GLY A 189 -2.96 2.54 -18.25
N ILE A 190 -2.48 3.78 -18.15
CA ILE A 190 -1.41 4.31 -18.98
C ILE A 190 -0.36 4.99 -18.11
N ARG A 191 0.92 4.76 -18.42
CA ARG A 191 2.01 5.63 -17.98
C ARG A 191 2.43 6.52 -19.16
N PHE A 192 2.13 7.80 -19.06
CA PHE A 192 2.52 8.80 -20.06
C PHE A 192 3.81 9.52 -19.63
N LYS A 193 4.43 10.30 -20.52
CA LYS A 193 5.70 10.97 -20.21
C LYS A 193 5.59 12.02 -19.09
N SER A 194 6.70 12.26 -18.41
CA SER A 194 6.78 13.19 -17.27
C SER A 194 6.36 14.62 -17.60
N PHE A 195 6.10 15.42 -16.56
CA PHE A 195 5.77 16.84 -16.68
C PHE A 195 7.00 17.77 -16.66
N GLU A 196 8.18 17.21 -16.94
CA GLU A 196 9.39 17.97 -17.18
C GLU A 196 9.30 18.76 -18.48
N ARG A 197 10.14 19.79 -18.63
CA ARG A 197 10.03 20.75 -19.74
C ARG A 197 10.01 20.09 -21.11
N LEU A 198 10.86 19.08 -21.33
CA LEU A 198 11.05 18.43 -22.63
C LEU A 198 9.91 17.48 -23.00
N THR A 199 9.28 16.86 -22.00
CA THR A 199 8.33 15.76 -22.18
C THR A 199 6.88 16.17 -21.94
N ARG A 200 6.62 17.24 -21.18
CA ARG A 200 5.27 17.64 -20.73
C ARG A 200 4.25 17.74 -21.85
N ARG A 201 4.56 18.46 -22.93
CA ARG A 201 3.59 18.63 -24.04
C ARG A 201 3.28 17.29 -24.70
N ARG A 202 4.31 16.47 -24.89
CA ARG A 202 4.19 15.13 -25.46
C ARG A 202 3.37 14.20 -24.56
N GLY A 203 3.65 14.17 -23.26
CA GLY A 203 2.90 13.38 -22.28
C GLY A 203 1.41 13.73 -22.22
N ILE A 204 1.08 15.03 -22.18
CA ILE A 204 -0.32 15.50 -22.21
C ILE A 204 -1.01 15.08 -23.51
N ARG A 205 -0.35 15.27 -24.66
CA ARG A 205 -0.90 14.89 -25.97
C ARG A 205 -1.11 13.38 -26.10
N THR A 206 -0.20 12.57 -25.56
CA THR A 206 -0.31 11.12 -25.59
C THR A 206 -1.50 10.65 -24.76
N LEU A 207 -1.71 11.22 -23.58
CA LEU A 207 -2.88 10.93 -22.76
C LEU A 207 -4.18 11.37 -23.44
N ASP A 208 -4.21 12.57 -24.03
CA ASP A 208 -5.34 13.08 -24.80
C ASP A 208 -5.73 12.11 -25.95
N VAL A 209 -4.80 11.74 -26.82
CA VAL A 209 -5.04 10.81 -27.93
C VAL A 209 -5.43 9.41 -27.44
N PHE A 210 -4.87 8.96 -26.32
CA PHE A 210 -5.24 7.68 -25.72
C PHE A 210 -6.70 7.68 -25.26
N LEU A 211 -7.15 8.75 -24.58
CA LEU A 211 -8.54 8.89 -24.12
C LEU A 211 -9.52 8.98 -25.28
N ASP A 212 -9.17 9.70 -26.37
CA ASP A 212 -9.94 9.70 -27.62
C ASP A 212 -10.12 8.28 -28.17
N GLY A 213 -9.04 7.48 -28.18
CA GLY A 213 -9.07 6.10 -28.63
C GLY A 213 -9.91 5.15 -27.77
N LEU A 214 -10.17 5.48 -26.50
CA LEU A 214 -11.09 4.74 -25.65
C LEU A 214 -12.56 5.00 -25.99
N GLY A 215 -12.87 6.09 -26.71
CA GLY A 215 -14.23 6.41 -27.14
C GLY A 215 -15.15 6.96 -26.04
N GLY A 216 -14.58 7.57 -24.99
CA GLY A 216 -15.35 8.23 -23.92
C GLY A 216 -15.79 7.31 -22.78
N GLU A 217 -15.43 6.02 -22.79
CA GLU A 217 -15.67 5.10 -21.69
C GLU A 217 -14.35 4.62 -21.08
N LEU A 218 -14.20 4.79 -19.75
CA LEU A 218 -13.05 4.28 -19.03
C LEU A 218 -13.29 2.84 -18.58
N PRO A 219 -12.34 1.91 -18.81
CA PRO A 219 -12.40 0.60 -18.20
C PRO A 219 -12.52 0.70 -16.66
N PRO A 220 -13.26 -0.21 -16.00
CA PRO A 220 -13.25 -0.28 -14.54
C PRO A 220 -11.82 -0.37 -14.00
N GLY A 221 -11.53 0.38 -12.93
CA GLY A 221 -10.20 0.43 -12.35
C GLY A 221 -9.15 1.18 -13.18
N PHE A 222 -9.55 1.93 -14.22
CA PHE A 222 -8.62 2.74 -15.02
C PHE A 222 -7.93 3.81 -14.19
N VAL A 223 -6.61 3.93 -14.34
CA VAL A 223 -5.80 4.96 -13.68
C VAL A 223 -4.64 5.38 -14.57
N VAL A 224 -4.17 6.61 -14.40
CA VAL A 224 -3.00 7.12 -15.12
C VAL A 224 -1.79 7.22 -14.18
N THR A 225 -0.58 7.00 -14.68
CA THR A 225 0.64 7.11 -13.89
C THR A 225 1.43 8.35 -14.32
N LEU A 226 1.76 9.22 -13.36
CA LEU A 226 2.61 10.40 -13.54
C LEU A 226 4.05 10.07 -13.09
N PRO A 227 5.01 9.93 -14.03
CA PRO A 227 6.40 9.62 -13.70
C PRO A 227 7.23 10.87 -13.38
N LYS A 228 8.42 10.65 -12.80
CA LYS A 228 9.53 11.59 -12.62
C LYS A 228 9.11 12.94 -12.02
N VAL A 229 8.25 12.91 -11.00
CA VAL A 229 7.86 14.12 -10.28
C VAL A 229 9.07 14.69 -9.55
N THR A 230 9.44 15.92 -9.88
CA THR A 230 10.55 16.67 -9.27
C THR A 230 10.08 17.92 -8.52
N ALA A 231 8.81 18.30 -8.68
CA ALA A 231 8.20 19.44 -7.99
C ALA A 231 6.72 19.18 -7.69
N VAL A 232 6.22 19.63 -6.53
CA VAL A 232 4.82 19.44 -6.10
C VAL A 232 3.84 20.12 -7.08
N GLU A 233 4.26 21.22 -7.68
CA GLU A 233 3.51 21.98 -8.68
C GLU A 233 3.19 21.14 -9.92
N GLN A 234 4.06 20.19 -10.30
CA GLN A 234 3.76 19.27 -11.41
C GLN A 234 2.54 18.40 -11.12
N VAL A 235 2.35 18.01 -9.86
CA VAL A 235 1.20 17.20 -9.41
C VAL A 235 -0.09 18.03 -9.41
N ALA A 236 -0.02 19.30 -8.97
CA ALA A 236 -1.16 20.21 -9.05
C ALA A 236 -1.58 20.45 -10.52
N VAL A 237 -0.62 20.71 -11.41
CA VAL A 237 -0.88 20.87 -12.84
C VAL A 237 -1.43 19.59 -13.46
N ALA A 238 -0.96 18.40 -13.03
CA ALA A 238 -1.53 17.14 -13.49
C ALA A 238 -3.00 16.99 -13.10
N ALA A 239 -3.35 17.32 -11.85
CA ALA A 239 -4.75 17.32 -11.41
C ALA A 239 -5.64 18.27 -12.23
N GLU A 240 -5.13 19.46 -12.58
CA GLU A 240 -5.83 20.42 -13.45
C GLU A 240 -5.99 19.91 -14.89
N VAL A 241 -4.94 19.30 -15.46
CA VAL A 241 -5.00 18.72 -16.81
C VAL A 241 -6.02 17.58 -16.85
N LEU A 242 -6.04 16.70 -15.85
CA LEU A 242 -7.02 15.62 -15.78
C LEU A 242 -8.45 16.13 -15.64
N ALA A 243 -8.68 17.20 -14.87
CA ALA A 243 -10.00 17.83 -14.80
C ALA A 243 -10.46 18.39 -16.17
N ARG A 244 -9.54 19.02 -16.92
CA ARG A 244 -9.86 19.50 -18.28
C ARG A 244 -10.11 18.38 -19.28
N LEU A 245 -9.41 17.26 -19.13
CA LEU A 245 -9.67 16.06 -19.95
C LEU A 245 -11.03 15.45 -19.60
N GLU A 246 -11.41 15.41 -18.33
CA GLU A 246 -12.76 14.98 -17.93
C GLU A 246 -13.84 15.84 -18.60
N ASP A 247 -13.70 17.17 -18.56
CA ASP A 247 -14.64 18.08 -19.23
C ASP A 247 -14.66 17.84 -20.76
N ALA A 248 -13.49 17.68 -21.39
CA ALA A 248 -13.36 17.49 -22.84
C ALA A 248 -13.98 16.16 -23.33
N TYR A 249 -13.88 15.11 -22.53
CA TYR A 249 -14.40 13.77 -22.83
C TYR A 249 -15.73 13.46 -22.13
N ALA A 250 -16.37 14.47 -21.52
CA ALA A 250 -17.63 14.34 -20.78
C ALA A 250 -17.62 13.24 -19.69
N LEU A 251 -16.48 13.05 -19.03
CA LEU A 251 -16.32 12.10 -17.93
C LEU A 251 -16.80 12.71 -16.61
N PRO A 252 -17.26 11.89 -15.65
CA PRO A 252 -17.58 12.38 -14.31
C PRO A 252 -16.39 13.06 -13.64
N VAL A 253 -16.67 14.10 -12.86
CA VAL A 253 -15.63 14.80 -12.07
C VAL A 253 -14.92 13.81 -11.16
N GLY A 254 -13.59 13.74 -11.28
CA GLY A 254 -12.75 12.85 -10.50
C GLY A 254 -12.65 11.41 -11.02
N ALA A 255 -13.22 11.10 -12.18
CA ALA A 255 -13.08 9.80 -12.85
C ALA A 255 -11.61 9.47 -13.19
N LEU A 256 -10.84 10.46 -13.64
CA LEU A 256 -9.41 10.34 -13.90
C LEU A 256 -8.62 10.54 -12.60
N ARG A 257 -8.35 9.41 -11.94
CA ARG A 257 -7.40 9.31 -10.83
C ARG A 257 -6.00 9.01 -11.33
N PHE A 258 -4.98 9.29 -10.52
CA PHE A 258 -3.60 9.02 -10.91
C PHE A 258 -2.70 8.50 -9.80
N GLU A 259 -1.74 7.69 -10.20
CA GLU A 259 -0.61 7.24 -9.40
C GLU A 259 0.57 8.18 -9.64
N VAL A 260 1.36 8.45 -8.60
CA VAL A 260 2.60 9.22 -8.71
C VAL A 260 3.79 8.28 -8.53
N GLN A 261 4.71 8.25 -9.50
CA GLN A 261 5.98 7.53 -9.29
C GLN A 261 6.90 8.39 -8.43
N ILE A 262 7.17 7.90 -7.22
CA ILE A 262 8.12 8.45 -6.27
C ILE A 262 9.48 7.85 -6.61
N GLU A 263 10.18 8.54 -7.50
CA GLU A 263 11.43 8.04 -8.09
C GLU A 263 12.52 9.10 -8.19
N THR A 264 12.33 10.24 -7.53
CA THR A 264 13.29 11.33 -7.44
C THR A 264 13.52 11.67 -5.97
N SER A 265 14.69 12.21 -5.63
CA SER A 265 14.97 12.64 -4.26
C SER A 265 14.05 13.79 -3.81
N GLN A 266 13.68 14.66 -4.75
CA GLN A 266 12.78 15.80 -4.54
C GLN A 266 11.35 15.38 -4.23
N SER A 267 10.92 14.18 -4.66
CA SER A 267 9.64 13.58 -4.26
C SER A 267 9.64 13.06 -2.83
N ILE A 268 10.80 12.94 -2.17
CA ILE A 268 10.93 12.59 -0.75
C ILE A 268 11.14 13.84 0.10
N VAL A 269 12.14 14.67 -0.22
CA VAL A 269 12.47 15.90 0.51
C VAL A 269 12.47 17.09 -0.44
N GLY A 270 11.63 18.08 -0.17
CA GLY A 270 11.57 19.33 -0.91
C GLY A 270 12.79 20.21 -0.66
N THR A 271 12.97 21.23 -1.51
CA THR A 271 14.09 22.19 -1.40
C THR A 271 14.07 23.00 -0.10
N ASP A 272 12.94 23.08 0.58
CA ASP A 272 12.75 23.72 1.89
C ASP A 272 12.93 22.74 3.07
N GLY A 273 13.36 21.51 2.81
CA GLY A 273 13.54 20.46 3.82
C GLY A 273 12.26 19.75 4.25
N ALA A 274 11.10 20.12 3.72
CA ALA A 274 9.85 19.46 4.06
C ALA A 274 9.69 18.10 3.35
N LEU A 275 8.92 17.19 3.96
CA LEU A 275 8.57 15.91 3.32
C LEU A 275 7.64 16.16 2.13
N ALA A 276 8.16 15.95 0.92
CA ALA A 276 7.45 16.25 -0.33
C ALA A 276 6.29 15.29 -0.59
N ALA A 277 6.42 14.01 -0.23
CA ALA A 277 5.38 12.99 -0.42
C ALA A 277 4.01 13.41 0.16
N ALA A 278 3.97 13.98 1.36
CA ALA A 278 2.72 14.45 1.97
C ALA A 278 2.12 15.65 1.20
N ARG A 279 2.97 16.53 0.67
CA ARG A 279 2.55 17.68 -0.15
C ARG A 279 2.09 17.25 -1.53
N ILE A 280 2.70 16.22 -2.13
CA ILE A 280 2.27 15.57 -3.37
C ILE A 280 0.83 15.06 -3.23
N ILE A 281 0.53 14.29 -2.18
CA ILE A 281 -0.83 13.78 -1.93
C ILE A 281 -1.83 14.94 -1.78
N ARG A 282 -1.42 16.05 -1.15
CA ARG A 282 -2.28 17.24 -1.01
C ARG A 282 -2.52 17.94 -2.34
N ALA A 283 -1.47 18.15 -3.12
CA ALA A 283 -1.54 18.83 -4.41
C ALA A 283 -2.40 18.08 -5.43
N ALA A 284 -2.51 16.75 -5.29
CA ALA A 284 -3.38 15.94 -6.15
C ALA A 284 -4.88 16.17 -5.93
N GLY A 285 -5.31 16.90 -4.89
CA GLY A 285 -6.71 17.30 -4.72
C GLY A 285 -7.70 16.13 -4.65
N GLY A 286 -7.31 15.00 -4.03
CA GLY A 286 -8.14 13.79 -3.93
C GLY A 286 -8.03 12.81 -5.11
N ARG A 287 -7.32 13.18 -6.19
CA ARG A 287 -7.13 12.31 -7.37
C ARG A 287 -6.00 11.29 -7.21
N CYS A 288 -5.10 11.46 -6.24
CA CYS A 288 -4.01 10.51 -6.01
C CYS A 288 -4.61 9.15 -5.59
N ALA A 289 -4.39 8.13 -6.41
CA ALA A 289 -4.79 6.75 -6.15
C ALA A 289 -3.67 5.97 -5.44
N GLY A 290 -2.42 6.24 -5.80
CA GLY A 290 -1.28 5.56 -5.20
C GLY A 290 0.06 6.29 -5.38
N LEU A 291 1.03 5.92 -4.54
CA LEU A 291 2.44 6.27 -4.69
C LEU A 291 3.23 5.01 -5.06
N HIS A 292 3.91 5.04 -6.20
CA HIS A 292 4.68 3.90 -6.70
C HIS A 292 6.17 4.19 -6.61
N PHE A 293 6.94 3.32 -5.96
CA PHE A 293 8.38 3.56 -5.76
C PHE A 293 9.21 3.17 -7.00
N GLY A 294 9.82 4.14 -7.67
CA GLY A 294 10.73 3.87 -8.80
C GLY A 294 12.15 3.61 -8.30
N THR A 295 12.49 2.33 -8.13
CA THR A 295 13.75 1.89 -7.48
C THR A 295 15.00 2.40 -8.18
N TYR A 296 15.07 2.27 -9.51
CA TYR A 296 16.30 2.51 -10.25
C TYR A 296 16.55 4.00 -10.50
N ASP A 297 15.53 4.76 -10.89
CA ASP A 297 15.64 6.22 -11.03
C ASP A 297 15.98 6.88 -9.69
N TYR A 298 15.32 6.47 -8.60
CA TYR A 298 15.59 7.02 -7.28
C TYR A 298 17.04 6.77 -6.83
N THR A 299 17.49 5.50 -6.93
CA THR A 299 18.83 5.14 -6.47
C THR A 299 19.93 5.70 -7.37
N ALA A 300 19.68 5.79 -8.69
CA ALA A 300 20.57 6.48 -9.63
C ALA A 300 20.68 7.97 -9.30
N GLY A 301 19.54 8.64 -9.01
CA GLY A 301 19.51 10.05 -8.63
C GLY A 301 20.26 10.37 -7.33
N LEU A 302 20.47 9.36 -6.46
CA LEU A 302 21.30 9.46 -5.26
C LEU A 302 22.78 9.11 -5.50
N GLY A 303 23.16 8.77 -6.73
CA GLY A 303 24.53 8.39 -7.08
C GLY A 303 24.91 6.98 -6.64
N ILE A 304 23.94 6.10 -6.35
CA ILE A 304 24.22 4.70 -6.01
C ILE A 304 24.62 3.97 -7.30
N ALA A 305 25.83 3.40 -7.29
CA ALA A 305 26.36 2.68 -8.44
C ALA A 305 25.49 1.45 -8.79
N ALA A 306 25.40 1.13 -10.08
CA ALA A 306 24.49 0.12 -10.61
C ALA A 306 24.55 -1.24 -9.89
N ALA A 307 25.74 -1.70 -9.51
CA ALA A 307 25.93 -2.97 -8.80
C ALA A 307 25.28 -3.02 -7.40
N TYR A 308 24.93 -1.86 -6.82
CA TYR A 308 24.34 -1.70 -5.50
C TYR A 308 22.90 -1.16 -5.54
N GLN A 309 22.35 -0.90 -6.72
CA GLN A 309 20.95 -0.50 -6.85
C GLN A 309 20.04 -1.68 -6.54
N SER A 310 19.16 -1.52 -5.56
CA SER A 310 18.22 -2.55 -5.14
C SER A 310 17.04 -1.95 -4.38
N MET A 311 15.90 -2.64 -4.43
CA MET A 311 14.71 -2.34 -3.63
C MET A 311 14.98 -2.42 -2.12
N GLU A 312 16.05 -3.12 -1.70
CA GLU A 312 16.42 -3.28 -0.30
C GLU A 312 17.57 -2.37 0.15
N HIS A 313 18.06 -1.51 -0.73
CA HIS A 313 19.10 -0.56 -0.38
C HIS A 313 18.59 0.38 0.75
N PRO A 314 19.41 0.75 1.76
CA PRO A 314 18.97 1.61 2.86
C PRO A 314 18.35 2.94 2.41
N ALA A 315 18.81 3.50 1.30
CA ALA A 315 18.20 4.69 0.70
C ALA A 315 16.77 4.44 0.18
N ALA A 316 16.52 3.29 -0.44
CA ALA A 316 15.17 2.90 -0.86
C ALA A 316 14.26 2.65 0.36
N ASP A 317 14.81 2.07 1.43
CA ASP A 317 14.07 1.90 2.68
C ASP A 317 13.67 3.23 3.31
N PHE A 318 14.56 4.22 3.32
CA PHE A 318 14.25 5.57 3.79
C PHE A 318 13.10 6.19 2.99
N ALA A 319 13.19 6.17 1.65
CA ALA A 319 12.13 6.69 0.78
C ALA A 319 10.78 6.02 1.05
N LYS A 320 10.76 4.69 1.14
CA LYS A 320 9.55 3.91 1.38
C LYS A 320 8.95 4.16 2.76
N ALA A 321 9.77 4.32 3.80
CA ALA A 321 9.28 4.70 5.12
C ALA A 321 8.61 6.09 5.10
N VAL A 322 9.20 7.07 4.39
CA VAL A 322 8.59 8.40 4.21
C VAL A 322 7.26 8.29 3.44
N MET A 323 7.21 7.48 2.38
CA MET A 323 5.96 7.24 1.63
C MET A 323 4.88 6.64 2.53
N GLN A 324 5.21 5.66 3.37
CA GLN A 324 4.28 5.05 4.31
C GLN A 324 3.70 6.05 5.29
N VAL A 325 4.56 6.84 5.94
CA VAL A 325 4.12 7.86 6.89
C VAL A 325 3.27 8.93 6.20
N ALA A 326 3.61 9.31 4.97
CA ALA A 326 2.85 10.32 4.22
C ALA A 326 1.47 9.83 3.76
N ALA A 327 1.35 8.54 3.40
CA ALA A 327 0.13 7.96 2.84
C ALA A 327 -0.83 7.38 3.90
N ALA A 328 -0.33 7.00 5.08
CA ALA A 328 -1.13 6.34 6.12
C ALA A 328 -2.42 7.11 6.43
N GLY A 329 -3.56 6.41 6.34
CA GLY A 329 -4.89 6.97 6.60
C GLY A 329 -5.45 7.88 5.51
N THR A 330 -4.66 8.31 4.51
CA THR A 330 -5.09 9.26 3.47
C THR A 330 -5.94 8.64 2.35
N GLY A 331 -6.05 7.31 2.31
CA GLY A 331 -6.66 6.58 1.21
C GLY A 331 -5.76 6.40 -0.01
N VAL A 332 -4.49 6.82 0.05
CA VAL A 332 -3.52 6.64 -1.03
C VAL A 332 -2.79 5.30 -0.85
N ARG A 333 -2.84 4.44 -1.87
CA ARG A 333 -2.20 3.13 -1.85
C ARG A 333 -0.69 3.24 -2.11
N LEU A 334 0.05 2.22 -1.69
CA LEU A 334 1.50 2.16 -1.89
C LEU A 334 1.86 0.94 -2.75
N SER A 335 2.80 1.17 -3.66
CA SER A 335 3.40 0.13 -4.50
C SER A 335 4.92 0.24 -4.41
N ASP A 336 5.59 -0.87 -4.12
CA ASP A 336 7.05 -0.97 -4.18
C ASP A 336 7.52 -1.09 -5.63
N GLY A 337 8.83 -1.02 -5.87
CA GLY A 337 9.41 -1.21 -7.20
C GLY A 337 9.50 -2.68 -7.63
N SER A 338 10.44 -2.95 -8.55
CA SER A 338 10.82 -4.30 -8.97
C SER A 338 12.34 -4.47 -8.96
N THR A 339 12.80 -5.70 -9.14
CA THR A 339 14.18 -6.00 -9.54
C THR A 339 14.27 -6.12 -11.07
N ASN A 340 15.31 -5.52 -11.64
CA ASN A 340 15.67 -5.59 -13.06
C ASN A 340 16.45 -6.87 -13.42
N ARG A 341 16.72 -7.74 -12.44
CA ARG A 341 17.27 -9.08 -12.69
C ARG A 341 16.17 -9.99 -13.17
N LEU A 342 16.10 -10.15 -14.49
CA LEU A 342 15.05 -10.92 -15.13
C LEU A 342 15.30 -12.44 -15.01
N PRO A 343 14.30 -13.23 -14.63
CA PRO A 343 14.41 -14.68 -14.55
C PRO A 343 14.33 -15.34 -15.93
N VAL A 344 15.44 -15.31 -16.67
CA VAL A 344 15.58 -15.86 -18.03
C VAL A 344 16.91 -16.61 -18.19
N GLY A 345 16.93 -17.61 -19.07
CA GLY A 345 18.14 -18.40 -19.35
C GLY A 345 18.76 -19.01 -18.09
N ASP A 346 20.09 -18.94 -17.99
CA ASP A 346 20.86 -19.50 -16.87
C ASP A 346 20.59 -18.77 -15.54
N ASP A 347 20.12 -17.52 -15.59
CA ASP A 347 19.86 -16.69 -14.41
C ASP A 347 18.51 -16.98 -13.73
N LEU A 348 17.65 -17.81 -14.36
CA LEU A 348 16.29 -18.11 -13.89
C LEU A 348 16.20 -18.35 -12.37
N GLN A 349 17.03 -19.25 -11.85
CA GLN A 349 16.98 -19.67 -10.45
C GLN A 349 17.52 -18.60 -9.48
N ALA A 350 18.55 -17.86 -9.89
CA ALA A 350 19.11 -16.80 -9.07
C ALA A 350 18.13 -15.62 -8.98
N ALA A 351 17.58 -15.19 -10.11
CA ALA A 351 16.59 -14.14 -10.20
C ALA A 351 15.28 -14.49 -9.47
N TRP A 352 14.82 -15.75 -9.55
CA TRP A 352 13.64 -16.20 -8.79
C TRP A 352 13.85 -16.14 -7.28
N ARG A 353 14.99 -16.63 -6.77
CA ARG A 353 15.30 -16.54 -5.33
C ARG A 353 15.36 -15.09 -4.86
N GLU A 354 15.96 -14.22 -5.66
CA GLU A 354 16.04 -12.79 -5.36
C GLU A 354 14.65 -12.14 -5.35
N HIS A 355 13.89 -12.32 -6.43
CA HIS A 355 12.56 -11.72 -6.58
C HIS A 355 11.60 -12.21 -5.50
N LEU A 356 11.51 -13.51 -5.25
CA LEU A 356 10.67 -14.10 -4.19
C LEU A 356 10.97 -13.48 -2.82
N ARG A 357 12.25 -13.36 -2.47
CA ARG A 357 12.71 -12.77 -1.21
C ARG A 357 12.38 -11.27 -1.13
N LEU A 358 12.57 -10.52 -2.20
CA LEU A 358 12.27 -9.08 -2.25
C LEU A 358 10.75 -8.84 -2.12
N VAL A 359 9.92 -9.62 -2.80
CA VAL A 359 8.45 -9.54 -2.66
C VAL A 359 8.01 -9.85 -1.24
N ARG A 360 8.53 -10.93 -0.64
CA ARG A 360 8.25 -11.27 0.76
C ARG A 360 8.61 -10.13 1.71
N ARG A 361 9.80 -9.55 1.53
CA ARG A 361 10.26 -8.41 2.32
C ARG A 361 9.37 -7.18 2.17
N SER A 362 8.87 -6.88 0.97
CA SER A 362 7.92 -5.77 0.74
C SER A 362 6.62 -5.99 1.51
N LEU A 363 6.06 -7.20 1.48
CA LEU A 363 4.84 -7.58 2.21
C LEU A 363 5.01 -7.46 3.72
N GLU A 364 6.11 -7.98 4.28
CA GLU A 364 6.46 -7.86 5.70
C GLU A 364 6.61 -6.41 6.16
N ARG A 365 6.91 -5.50 5.23
CA ARG A 365 7.04 -4.06 5.49
C ARG A 365 5.77 -3.28 5.17
N GLY A 366 4.68 -3.92 4.82
CA GLY A 366 3.39 -3.27 4.56
C GLY A 366 3.25 -2.67 3.15
N PHE A 367 4.08 -3.09 2.20
CA PHE A 367 3.88 -2.83 0.77
C PHE A 367 3.28 -4.07 0.10
N TYR A 368 1.96 -4.04 -0.10
CA TYR A 368 1.18 -5.17 -0.63
C TYR A 368 1.07 -5.22 -2.15
N GLN A 369 1.59 -4.20 -2.82
CA GLN A 369 1.68 -4.09 -4.27
C GLN A 369 3.15 -3.82 -4.63
N GLY A 370 3.60 -4.35 -5.76
CA GLY A 370 4.92 -4.05 -6.32
C GLY A 370 4.90 -4.03 -7.85
N TRP A 371 6.04 -3.97 -8.49
CA TRP A 371 6.11 -4.04 -9.96
C TRP A 371 6.68 -5.39 -10.43
N ASP A 372 6.21 -5.87 -11.58
CA ASP A 372 6.86 -6.96 -12.31
C ASP A 372 7.13 -6.51 -13.76
N LEU A 373 8.32 -6.83 -14.26
CA LEU A 373 8.85 -6.37 -15.55
C LEU A 373 8.79 -7.45 -16.64
N HIS A 374 8.59 -8.71 -16.24
CA HIS A 374 8.67 -9.86 -17.14
C HIS A 374 7.71 -10.98 -16.70
N PRO A 375 7.08 -11.73 -17.64
CA PRO A 375 6.13 -12.81 -17.29
C PRO A 375 6.73 -13.88 -16.39
N HIS A 376 8.03 -14.16 -16.51
CA HIS A 376 8.69 -15.13 -15.64
C HIS A 376 8.87 -14.65 -14.19
N GLN A 377 8.57 -13.40 -13.83
CA GLN A 377 8.52 -12.97 -12.42
C GLN A 377 7.19 -13.34 -11.74
N LEU A 378 6.12 -13.53 -12.52
CA LEU A 378 4.78 -13.85 -12.03
C LEU A 378 4.71 -15.08 -11.11
N PRO A 379 5.39 -16.21 -11.40
CA PRO A 379 5.37 -17.36 -10.50
C PRO A 379 5.86 -17.02 -9.10
N THR A 380 7.00 -16.30 -9.01
CA THR A 380 7.58 -15.89 -7.73
C THR A 380 6.83 -14.75 -7.05
N ARG A 381 6.14 -13.87 -7.81
CA ARG A 381 5.21 -12.88 -7.26
C ARG A 381 4.11 -13.56 -6.47
N PHE A 382 3.36 -14.45 -7.13
CA PHE A 382 2.23 -15.12 -6.50
C PHE A 382 2.68 -16.10 -5.41
N ALA A 383 3.80 -16.80 -5.61
CA ALA A 383 4.35 -17.69 -4.58
C ALA A 383 4.68 -16.94 -3.29
N ALA A 384 5.38 -15.81 -3.37
CA ALA A 384 5.73 -15.00 -2.20
C ALA A 384 4.48 -14.43 -1.50
N THR A 385 3.52 -13.91 -2.27
CA THR A 385 2.28 -13.34 -1.76
C THR A 385 1.41 -14.40 -1.09
N TYR A 386 1.22 -15.56 -1.71
CA TYR A 386 0.39 -16.62 -1.15
C TYR A 386 1.03 -17.22 0.09
N ALA A 387 2.35 -17.49 0.07
CA ALA A 387 3.05 -17.92 1.28
C ALA A 387 2.87 -16.92 2.43
N PHE A 388 2.97 -15.61 2.18
CA PHE A 388 2.77 -14.58 3.21
C PHE A 388 1.40 -14.65 3.90
N PHE A 389 0.31 -14.77 3.13
CA PHE A 389 -1.02 -14.86 3.73
C PHE A 389 -1.28 -16.22 4.38
N ARG A 390 -0.84 -17.32 3.77
CA ARG A 390 -1.01 -18.68 4.32
C ARG A 390 -0.23 -18.87 5.62
N ASP A 391 1.00 -18.34 5.73
CA ASP A 391 1.80 -18.42 6.95
C ASP A 391 1.11 -17.74 8.16
N GLY A 392 0.32 -16.69 7.90
CA GLY A 392 -0.32 -15.88 8.95
C GLY A 392 -1.79 -16.20 9.23
N VAL A 393 -2.46 -17.00 8.38
CA VAL A 393 -3.93 -17.14 8.42
C VAL A 393 -4.44 -17.70 9.75
N ASP A 394 -3.86 -18.80 10.25
CA ASP A 394 -4.36 -19.47 11.46
C ASP A 394 -4.30 -18.55 12.68
N SER A 395 -3.18 -17.85 12.84
CA SER A 395 -2.97 -16.89 13.92
C SER A 395 -3.93 -15.71 13.80
N ALA A 396 -4.07 -15.14 12.60
CA ALA A 396 -4.94 -14.00 12.38
C ALA A 396 -6.43 -14.36 12.59
N ALA A 397 -6.84 -15.51 12.07
CA ALA A 397 -8.20 -16.01 12.18
C ALA A 397 -8.58 -16.32 13.62
N LYS A 398 -7.69 -16.95 14.39
CA LYS A 398 -7.92 -17.18 15.82
C LYS A 398 -8.07 -15.87 16.58
N ARG A 399 -7.11 -14.95 16.44
CA ARG A 399 -7.07 -13.70 17.21
C ARG A 399 -8.27 -12.80 16.96
N ILE A 400 -8.73 -12.69 15.70
CA ILE A 400 -9.89 -11.85 15.40
C ILE A 400 -11.21 -12.47 15.93
N ARG A 401 -11.33 -13.81 15.98
CA ARG A 401 -12.47 -14.47 16.64
C ARG A 401 -12.45 -14.22 18.14
N ASP A 402 -11.31 -14.46 18.78
CA ASP A 402 -11.17 -14.26 20.23
C ASP A 402 -11.52 -12.81 20.61
N TYR A 403 -11.04 -11.84 19.83
CA TYR A 403 -11.39 -10.43 20.01
C TYR A 403 -12.89 -10.17 19.81
N ALA A 404 -13.49 -10.73 18.76
CA ALA A 404 -14.90 -10.55 18.44
C ALA A 404 -15.85 -11.20 19.47
N GLU A 405 -15.41 -12.26 20.13
CA GLU A 405 -16.14 -13.02 21.15
C GLU A 405 -15.77 -12.58 22.59
N GLN A 406 -14.85 -11.62 22.74
CA GLN A 406 -14.31 -11.17 24.03
C GLN A 406 -13.72 -12.32 24.87
N THR A 407 -13.08 -13.27 24.20
CA THR A 407 -12.45 -14.43 24.83
C THR A 407 -11.07 -14.04 25.39
N GLU A 408 -10.81 -14.39 26.65
CA GLU A 408 -9.48 -14.21 27.25
C GLU A 408 -8.43 -15.06 26.54
N SER A 409 -7.31 -14.46 26.18
CA SER A 409 -6.20 -15.12 25.49
C SER A 409 -4.84 -14.62 26.01
N GLY A 410 -3.74 -15.28 25.62
CA GLY A 410 -2.39 -14.83 25.93
C GLY A 410 -1.95 -13.56 25.18
N VAL A 411 -2.78 -13.06 24.26
CA VAL A 411 -2.57 -11.82 23.50
C VAL A 411 -3.71 -10.86 23.81
N LEU A 412 -3.37 -9.64 24.22
CA LEU A 412 -4.33 -8.56 24.41
C LEU A 412 -4.52 -7.81 23.09
N ASP A 413 -5.54 -8.21 22.33
CA ASP A 413 -5.95 -7.52 21.11
C ASP A 413 -6.83 -6.30 21.42
N GLU A 414 -6.64 -5.22 20.66
CA GLU A 414 -7.33 -3.93 20.79
C GLU A 414 -7.92 -3.50 19.43
N PRO A 415 -8.72 -2.41 19.34
CA PRO A 415 -9.33 -2.00 18.07
C PRO A 415 -8.32 -1.82 16.92
N ALA A 416 -7.10 -1.37 17.22
CA ALA A 416 -6.04 -1.21 16.22
C ALA A 416 -5.50 -2.56 15.71
N THR A 417 -5.30 -3.55 16.58
CA THR A 417 -4.83 -4.87 16.16
C THR A 417 -5.93 -5.66 15.47
N ALA A 418 -7.18 -5.56 15.95
CA ALA A 418 -8.35 -6.15 15.28
C ALA A 418 -8.51 -5.61 13.84
N GLN A 419 -8.31 -4.31 13.64
CA GLN A 419 -8.28 -3.71 12.30
C GLN A 419 -7.20 -4.35 11.42
N ALA A 420 -5.97 -4.47 11.93
CA ALA A 420 -4.85 -5.05 11.17
C ALA A 420 -5.11 -6.51 10.79
N LEU A 421 -5.68 -7.29 11.70
CA LEU A 421 -6.08 -8.69 11.46
C LEU A 421 -7.16 -8.79 10.39
N ALA A 422 -8.18 -7.94 10.45
CA ALA A 422 -9.26 -7.91 9.46
C ALA A 422 -8.72 -7.53 8.07
N VAL A 423 -7.87 -6.50 7.99
CA VAL A 423 -7.24 -6.08 6.73
C VAL A 423 -6.35 -7.18 6.16
N PHE A 424 -5.61 -7.91 6.99
CA PHE A 424 -4.79 -9.04 6.55
C PHE A 424 -5.64 -10.14 5.90
N LEU A 425 -6.74 -10.55 6.54
CA LEU A 425 -7.64 -11.58 6.02
C LEU A 425 -8.35 -11.14 4.73
N LEU A 426 -8.84 -9.89 4.69
CA LEU A 426 -9.48 -9.33 3.50
C LEU A 426 -8.51 -9.26 2.31
N ARG A 427 -7.25 -8.87 2.53
CA ARG A 427 -6.23 -8.87 1.47
C ARG A 427 -5.88 -10.27 1.00
N GLY A 428 -5.81 -11.24 1.91
CA GLY A 428 -5.62 -12.65 1.58
C GLY A 428 -6.73 -13.19 0.69
N LEU A 429 -7.98 -12.85 1.00
CA LEU A 429 -9.14 -13.17 0.17
C LEU A 429 -9.07 -12.48 -1.20
N ASP A 430 -8.88 -11.15 -1.21
CA ASP A 430 -8.94 -10.34 -2.43
C ASP A 430 -7.87 -10.73 -3.47
N CYS A 431 -6.71 -11.27 -3.06
CA CYS A 431 -5.67 -11.76 -3.97
C CYS A 431 -5.78 -13.25 -4.34
N GLY A 432 -6.70 -13.98 -3.70
CA GLY A 432 -6.92 -15.42 -3.90
C GLY A 432 -5.98 -16.34 -3.10
N ALA A 433 -5.28 -15.79 -2.09
CA ALA A 433 -4.50 -16.59 -1.15
C ALA A 433 -5.39 -17.36 -0.17
N LEU A 434 -6.58 -16.82 0.13
CA LEU A 434 -7.60 -17.42 0.99
C LEU A 434 -8.91 -17.56 0.21
N ASP A 435 -9.72 -18.55 0.58
CA ASP A 435 -11.09 -18.72 0.11
C ASP A 435 -12.09 -18.21 1.19
N GLU A 436 -13.34 -17.93 0.79
CA GLU A 436 -14.32 -17.28 1.68
C GLU A 436 -14.73 -18.16 2.88
N ASP A 437 -14.75 -19.48 2.70
CA ASP A 437 -15.04 -20.47 3.74
C ASP A 437 -13.90 -20.65 4.77
N GLU A 438 -12.70 -20.14 4.47
CA GLU A 438 -11.57 -20.10 5.39
C GLU A 438 -11.63 -18.90 6.35
N LEU A 439 -12.58 -17.98 6.15
CA LEU A 439 -12.67 -16.76 6.98
C LEU A 439 -13.33 -17.05 8.33
N PRO A 440 -12.77 -16.48 9.43
CA PRO A 440 -13.31 -16.65 10.78
C PRO A 440 -14.66 -15.97 11.02
N LEU A 441 -14.97 -14.95 10.22
CA LEU A 441 -16.10 -14.05 10.34
C LEU A 441 -16.57 -13.73 8.92
N ASP A 442 -17.85 -13.40 8.76
CA ASP A 442 -18.35 -12.98 7.46
C ASP A 442 -17.65 -11.69 6.94
N ARG A 443 -17.69 -11.52 5.62
CA ARG A 443 -17.03 -10.39 4.95
C ARG A 443 -17.52 -9.02 5.45
N PRO A 444 -18.83 -8.77 5.65
CA PRO A 444 -19.31 -7.50 6.23
C PRO A 444 -18.69 -7.19 7.60
N ARG A 445 -18.60 -8.17 8.49
CA ARG A 445 -18.05 -7.99 9.84
C ARG A 445 -16.55 -7.73 9.81
N LEU A 446 -15.81 -8.40 8.93
CA LEU A 446 -14.39 -8.09 8.68
C LEU A 446 -14.21 -6.65 8.17
N HIS A 447 -15.05 -6.19 7.23
CA HIS A 447 -15.00 -4.79 6.77
C HIS A 447 -15.30 -3.78 7.88
N ALA A 448 -16.23 -4.11 8.79
CA ALA A 448 -16.54 -3.25 9.93
C ALA A 448 -15.31 -3.08 10.85
N TYR A 449 -14.62 -4.17 11.19
CA TYR A 449 -13.35 -4.12 11.93
C TYR A 449 -12.25 -3.36 11.16
N ALA A 450 -12.09 -3.63 9.86
CA ALA A 450 -11.10 -2.97 9.02
C ALA A 450 -11.30 -1.44 8.92
N ARG A 451 -12.54 -0.97 9.08
CA ARG A 451 -12.92 0.45 9.07
C ARG A 451 -13.07 1.05 10.48
N ARG A 452 -12.83 0.27 11.53
CA ARG A 452 -13.11 0.66 12.93
C ARG A 452 -14.52 1.21 13.13
N GLN A 453 -15.48 0.62 12.41
CA GLN A 453 -16.90 0.90 12.63
C GLN A 453 -17.35 0.13 13.87
N THR A 454 -18.39 0.62 14.54
CA THR A 454 -19.01 -0.12 15.65
C THR A 454 -19.51 -1.45 15.11
N VAL A 455 -18.92 -2.55 15.59
CA VAL A 455 -19.20 -3.94 15.17
C VAL A 455 -20.15 -4.61 16.13
#